data_AF-A0A561Q7Y1-F1
#
_entry.id   AF-A0A561Q7Y1-F1
#
_cell.length_a   1.000
_cell.length_b   1.000
_cell.length_c   1.000
_cell.angle_alpha   90.00
_cell.angle_beta   90.00
_cell.angle_gamma   90.00
#
_symmetry.space_group_name_H-M   'P 1'
#
loop_
_entity.id
_entity.type
_entity.pdbx_description
1 polymer ?
#
loop_
_entity_poly.entity_id
_entity_poly.type
_entity_poly.pdbx_seq_one_letter_code
_entity_poly.pdbx_strand_id
1 'polypeptide(L)' 'MFYIHPDECINCGLCLSVCPVDAVVWDEEITPASQAFVAINRVFFGDEVTGWGSPGGRDEKWVSDKDHPFVATYEKVA' A
#
# COMPACT_ATOMS: atom_id res chain seq x y z
N MET A 1 -6.25 -4.71 -4.64
CA MET A 1 -4.91 -4.58 -4.03
C MET A 1 -5.03 -4.01 -2.62
N PHE A 2 -4.02 -4.15 -1.75
CA PHE A 2 -3.95 -3.42 -0.49
C PHE A 2 -2.82 -2.38 -0.53
N TYR A 3 -3.06 -1.22 0.07
CA TYR A 3 -2.10 -0.12 0.22
C TYR A 3 -2.06 0.31 1.68
N ILE A 4 -0.87 0.68 2.18
CA ILE A 4 -0.68 1.13 3.57
C ILE A 4 -0.57 2.65 3.57
N HIS A 5 -1.43 3.33 4.34
CA HIS A 5 -1.33 4.78 4.49
C HIS A 5 -0.14 5.12 5.42
N PRO A 6 0.93 5.77 4.94
CA PRO A 6 2.17 5.93 5.71
C PRO A 6 1.99 6.80 6.96
N ASP A 7 1.15 7.83 6.91
CA ASP A 7 0.97 8.73 8.06
C ASP A 7 -0.04 8.20 9.10
N GLU A 8 -0.82 7.17 8.77
CA GLU A 8 -1.74 6.50 9.71
C GLU A 8 -1.12 5.21 10.28
N CYS A 9 -0.12 4.64 9.60
CA CYS A 9 0.61 3.48 10.07
C CYS A 9 1.33 3.82 11.38
N ILE A 10 1.11 3.03 12.42
CA ILE A 10 1.76 3.18 13.72
C ILE A 10 2.85 2.12 13.97
N ASN A 11 3.30 1.43 12.93
CA ASN A 11 4.35 0.41 12.99
C ASN A 11 4.03 -0.74 13.98
N CYS A 12 2.78 -1.19 14.03
CA CYS A 12 2.36 -2.27 14.96
C CYS A 12 2.76 -3.69 14.50
N GLY A 13 3.10 -3.88 13.22
CA GLY A 13 3.59 -5.15 12.68
C GLY A 13 2.54 -6.26 12.50
N LEU A 14 1.26 -6.02 12.80
CA LEU A 14 0.22 -7.06 12.65
C LEU A 14 0.03 -7.49 11.20
N CYS A 15 0.07 -6.56 10.24
CA CYS A 15 -0.05 -6.89 8.82
C CYS A 15 1.12 -7.71 8.29
N LEU A 16 2.31 -7.54 8.88
CA LEU A 16 3.53 -8.24 8.47
C LEU A 16 3.46 -9.73 8.82
N SER A 17 2.98 -10.09 10.02
CA SER A 17 2.93 -11.50 10.46
C SER A 17 1.81 -12.33 9.85
N VAL A 18 0.78 -11.68 9.30
CA VAL A 18 -0.42 -12.37 8.78
C VAL A 18 -0.45 -12.47 7.25
N CYS A 19 0.44 -11.76 6.55
CA CYS A 19 0.46 -11.77 5.10
C CYS A 19 0.93 -13.15 4.59
N PRO A 20 0.11 -13.93 3.87
CA PRO A 20 0.47 -15.29 3.45
C PRO A 20 1.53 -15.34 2.34
N VAL A 21 1.92 -14.19 1.80
CA VAL A 21 2.85 -14.04 0.68
C VAL A 21 3.97 -13.04 0.99
N ASP A 22 4.12 -12.65 2.26
CA ASP A 22 5.20 -11.79 2.73
C ASP A 22 5.35 -10.47 1.94
N ALA A 23 4.23 -9.86 1.55
CA ALA A 23 4.24 -8.64 0.72
C ALA A 23 4.49 -7.34 1.53
N VAL A 24 4.44 -7.41 2.86
CA VAL A 24 4.67 -6.28 3.76
C VAL A 24 6.01 -6.47 4.44
N VAL A 25 6.87 -5.45 4.37
CA VAL A 25 8.21 -5.44 4.97
C VAL A 25 8.41 -4.15 5.76
N TRP A 26 9.39 -4.14 6.66
CA TRP A 26 9.80 -2.90 7.31
C TRP A 26 10.52 -1.96 6.33
N ASP A 27 10.51 -0.66 6.62
CA ASP A 27 11.15 0.34 5.76
C ASP A 27 12.66 0.06 5.58
N GLU A 28 13.30 -0.48 6.61
CA GLU A 28 14.71 -0.88 6.60
C GLU A 28 15.00 -2.10 5.72
N GLU A 29 13.98 -2.88 5.37
CA GLU A 29 14.07 -4.11 4.57
C GLU A 29 13.72 -3.88 3.09
N ILE A 30 13.41 -2.64 2.71
CA ILE A 30 13.05 -2.29 1.34
C ILE A 30 14.25 -2.46 0.42
N THR A 31 14.05 -3.23 -0.64
CA THR A 31 15.07 -3.51 -1.66
C THR A 31 14.93 -2.55 -2.82
N PRO A 32 15.95 -2.40 -3.68
CA PRO A 32 15.83 -1.62 -4.92
C PRO A 32 14.66 -2.07 -5.82
N ALA A 33 14.32 -3.36 -5.80
CA ALA A 33 13.21 -3.90 -6.58
C ALA A 33 11.83 -3.45 -6.05
N SER A 34 11.71 -3.18 -4.74
CA SER A 34 10.46 -2.78 -4.10
C SER A 34 10.39 -1.28 -3.78
N GLN A 35 11.45 -0.51 -4.02
CA GLN A 35 11.54 0.92 -3.68
C GLN A 35 10.38 1.77 -4.22
N ALA A 36 9.89 1.46 -5.42
CA ALA A 36 8.78 2.20 -6.04
C ALA A 36 7.49 2.13 -5.20
N PHE A 37 7.27 1.03 -4.48
CA PHE A 37 6.04 0.79 -3.72
C PHE A 37 5.87 1.74 -2.52
N VAL A 38 6.95 2.35 -2.02
CA VAL A 38 6.90 3.36 -0.96
C VAL A 38 6.06 4.57 -1.39
N ALA A 39 6.37 5.14 -2.56
CA ALA A 39 5.65 6.29 -3.08
C ALA A 39 4.21 5.91 -3.49
N ILE A 40 4.06 4.74 -4.11
CA ILE A 40 2.77 4.20 -4.56
C ILE A 40 1.78 4.09 -3.39
N ASN A 41 2.23 3.59 -2.23
CA ASN A 41 1.41 3.49 -1.03
C ASN A 41 0.83 4.84 -0.62
N ARG A 42 1.61 5.92 -0.68
CA ARG A 42 1.14 7.28 -0.39
C ARG A 42 0.19 7.81 -1.48
N VAL A 43 0.60 7.72 -2.74
CA VAL A 43 -0.13 8.30 -3.89
C VAL A 43 -1.51 7.68 -4.04
N PHE A 44 -1.68 6.40 -3.69
CA PHE A 44 -2.99 5.75 -3.72
C PHE A 44 -4.08 6.52 -2.97
N PHE A 45 -3.75 7.15 -1.83
CA PHE A 45 -4.71 7.91 -1.03
C PHE A 45 -4.88 9.36 -1.49
N GLY A 46 -3.99 9.87 -2.34
CA GLY A 46 -4.05 11.22 -2.89
C GLY A 46 -5.03 11.37 -4.05
N ASP A 47 -5.22 12.60 -4.49
CA ASP A 47 -6.15 13.00 -5.56
C ASP A 47 -5.90 12.30 -6.89
N GLU A 48 -4.66 11.86 -7.13
CA GLU A 48 -4.26 11.16 -8.35
C GLU A 48 -4.94 9.79 -8.53
N VAL A 49 -5.36 9.15 -7.44
CA VAL A 49 -5.96 7.80 -7.49
C VAL A 49 -7.34 7.80 -6.84
N THR A 50 -7.41 7.98 -5.51
CA THR A 50 -8.67 7.88 -4.75
C THR A 50 -9.18 9.21 -4.21
N GLY A 51 -8.30 10.15 -3.86
CA GLY A 51 -8.66 11.41 -3.20
C GLY A 51 -9.16 11.24 -1.76
N TRP A 52 -8.84 10.12 -1.10
CA TRP A 52 -9.31 9.85 0.26
C TRP A 52 -8.54 10.61 1.35
N GLY A 53 -7.32 11.05 1.07
CA GLY A 53 -6.44 11.65 2.06
C GLY A 53 -6.17 10.68 3.21
N SER A 54 -6.53 11.07 4.43
CA SER A 54 -6.37 10.26 5.65
C SER A 54 -7.75 9.70 6.08
N PRO A 55 -8.15 8.50 5.61
CA PRO A 55 -9.49 7.95 5.83
C PRO A 55 -9.77 7.51 7.27
N GLY A 56 -8.76 7.44 8.14
CA GLY A 56 -8.89 7.05 9.54
C GLY A 56 -9.05 5.53 9.74
N GLY A 57 -8.39 4.74 8.91
CA GLY A 57 -8.43 3.27 8.97
C GLY A 57 -9.33 2.58 7.94
N ARG A 58 -9.25 1.25 7.93
CA ARG A 58 -9.93 0.40 6.95
C ARG A 58 -11.42 0.27 7.27
N ASP A 59 -12.26 0.66 6.31
CA ASP A 59 -13.73 0.56 6.38
C ASP A 59 -14.28 0.13 5.00
N GLU A 60 -15.45 -0.52 4.95
CA GLU A 60 -16.08 -0.98 3.70
C GLU A 60 -16.32 0.16 2.70
N LYS A 61 -16.57 1.39 3.17
CA LYS A 61 -16.74 2.56 2.29
C LYS A 61 -15.43 2.98 1.59
N TRP A 62 -14.28 2.55 2.10
CA TRP A 62 -12.95 2.80 1.53
C TRP A 62 -12.47 1.59 0.73
N VAL A 63 -13.35 1.05 -0.12
CA VAL A 63 -13.04 0.05 -1.14
C VAL A 63 -13.10 0.71 -2.51
N SER A 64 -12.08 0.49 -3.32
CA SER A 64 -11.95 1.06 -4.65
C SER A 64 -11.52 -0.03 -5.63
N ASP A 65 -12.11 0.00 -6.84
CA ASP A 65 -11.68 -0.79 -7.99
C ASP A 65 -10.50 -0.13 -8.73
N LYS A 66 -10.11 1.09 -8.34
CA LYS A 66 -8.91 1.76 -8.85
C LYS A 66 -7.67 1.23 -8.15
N ASP A 67 -6.59 1.10 -8.92
CA ASP A 67 -5.24 0.88 -8.45
C ASP A 67 -4.34 2.06 -8.85
N HIS A 68 -3.20 2.20 -8.18
CA HIS A 68 -2.16 3.10 -8.67
C HIS A 68 -1.76 2.70 -10.11
N PRO A 69 -1.57 3.63 -11.06
CA PRO A 69 -1.32 3.29 -12.47
C PRO A 69 -0.19 2.28 -12.70
N PHE A 70 0.92 2.41 -11.97
CA PHE A 70 2.02 1.43 -11.99
C PHE A 70 1.57 0.02 -11.57
N VAL A 71 0.76 -0.09 -10.51
CA VAL A 71 0.31 -1.37 -9.96
C VAL A 71 -0.73 -2.03 -10.87
N ALA A 72 -1.57 -1.23 -11.52
CA ALA A 72 -2.56 -1.72 -12.47
C ALA A 72 -1.94 -2.50 -13.64
N THR A 73 -0.66 -2.23 -13.96
CA THR A 73 0.09 -2.92 -15.01
C THR A 73 1.25 -3.77 -14.46
N TYR A 74 1.37 -3.92 -13.14
CA TYR A 74 2.49 -4.62 -12.53
C TYR A 74 2.33 -6.13 -12.66
N GLU A 75 3.18 -6.77 -13.48
CA GLU A 75 3.27 -8.22 -13.52
C GLU A 75 4.05 -8.70 -12.30
N LYS A 76 3.39 -9.49 -11.45
CA LYS A 76 4.08 -10.23 -10.41
C LYS A 76 4.95 -11.28 -11.08
N VAL A 77 6.27 -11.06 -11.08
CA VAL A 77 7.21 -12.14 -11.40
C VAL A 77 7.03 -13.20 -10.32
N ALA A 78 6.61 -14.39 -10.75
CA ALA A 78 6.34 -15.55 -9.90
C ALA A 78 7.62 -16.10 -9.26
#